data_AF-A0A8H7UM24-F1
#
_entry.id   AF-A0A8H7UM24-F1
#
_cell.length_a   1.000
_cell.length_b   1.000
_cell.length_c   1.000
_cell.angle_alpha   90.00
_cell.angle_beta   90.00
_cell.angle_gamma   90.00
#
_symmetry.space_group_name_H-M   'P 1'
#
loop_
_entity.id
_entity.type
_entity.pdbx_description
1 polymer ?
#
loop_
_entity_poly.entity_id
_entity_poly.type
_entity_poly.pdbx_seq_one_letter_code
_entity_poly.pdbx_strand_id
1 'polypeptide(L)'
;MTVIGLLIILISDKCKLVKDDKIEAFSVLGRDKRDYWRFPLTRLQIRHLHSVEDDTSIIYLGFLLIPSRIQRVNFVASLVAKLKSSVELHSTRLLSVGGRATVLNSLILSKLWYVLRVTSLTATDFKQLRSVAIQFLRRSIFSVIPWNVWPLSKAQDGLGIIDIQLQSSALYFRWVQPLLILDQQVIDNHPVFYMLSHHVRNINQCHYHHIPLLFPCSRTQGVRKQRICTLDMLYRAIDYIPRSFDQAIINPATALILPLQAAFYVPPSSSMSVPAKVKQMMVSDVFNYDPYLRLLHWKDTLDPDLLVWKRAPPTIYKGLITGNFKLQHYFIPLCRPASFMDTNISFTPFVNCLSLNV
;
A
#
# COMPACT_ATOMS: atom_id res chain seq x y z
N MET A 1 4.01 -33.49 8.83
CA MET A 1 3.29 -32.47 8.05
C MET A 1 4.30 -31.48 7.48
N THR A 2 4.21 -31.25 6.19
CA THR A 2 5.30 -30.92 5.27
C THR A 2 5.87 -29.52 5.50
N VAL A 3 7.09 -29.47 6.02
CA VAL A 3 7.91 -28.25 6.16
C VAL A 3 8.38 -27.87 4.75
N ILE A 4 7.64 -26.97 4.09
CA ILE A 4 8.03 -26.40 2.81
C ILE A 4 9.21 -25.45 3.08
N GLY A 5 10.41 -25.93 2.75
CA GLY A 5 11.68 -25.24 2.94
C GLY A 5 11.70 -23.89 2.22
N LEU A 6 11.83 -22.83 3.00
CA LEU A 6 12.11 -21.48 2.53
C LEU A 6 13.61 -21.22 2.80
N LEU A 7 14.45 -21.29 1.76
CA LEU A 7 15.83 -20.77 1.83
C LEU A 7 15.91 -19.57 0.88
N ILE A 8 15.81 -18.36 1.44
CA ILE A 8 15.90 -17.07 0.72
C ILE A 8 17.30 -16.51 0.87
N ILE A 9 17.84 -16.01 -0.25
CA ILE A 9 19.27 -15.84 -0.45
C ILE A 9 19.70 -14.40 -0.45
N LEU A 10 20.28 -13.96 0.66
CA LEU A 10 20.89 -12.64 0.78
C LEU A 10 22.31 -12.69 0.21
N ILE A 11 22.56 -11.94 -0.85
CA ILE A 11 23.93 -11.60 -1.27
C ILE A 11 24.47 -10.54 -0.30
N SER A 12 24.77 -11.03 0.90
CA SER A 12 25.75 -10.51 1.85
C SER A 12 26.47 -11.66 2.56
N ASP A 13 25.96 -12.90 2.58
CA ASP A 13 26.79 -14.11 2.62
C ASP A 13 25.94 -15.39 2.50
N LYS A 14 26.31 -16.22 1.51
CA LYS A 14 25.91 -17.62 1.24
C LYS A 14 24.44 -17.98 1.24
N CYS A 15 23.88 -18.22 0.05
CA CYS A 15 22.53 -18.76 -0.02
C CYS A 15 22.17 -19.28 -1.47
N LYS A 16 21.32 -20.34 -1.65
CA LYS A 16 20.80 -20.94 -2.91
C LYS A 16 19.24 -21.10 -3.00
N LEU A 17 18.59 -20.78 -4.13
CA LEU A 17 17.22 -21.26 -4.42
C LEU A 17 17.30 -22.60 -5.15
N VAL A 18 16.58 -23.61 -4.64
CA VAL A 18 16.45 -24.93 -5.28
C VAL A 18 15.00 -25.09 -5.72
N LYS A 19 14.78 -25.32 -7.01
CA LYS A 19 13.47 -25.59 -7.60
C LYS A 19 13.60 -26.82 -8.49
N ASP A 20 12.89 -27.90 -8.17
CA ASP A 20 12.78 -29.11 -9.00
C ASP A 20 14.16 -29.59 -9.54
N ASP A 21 15.12 -29.79 -8.63
CA ASP A 21 16.53 -30.14 -8.90
C ASP A 21 17.37 -29.13 -9.71
N LYS A 22 16.79 -27.97 -10.07
CA LYS A 22 17.52 -26.84 -10.68
C LYS A 22 17.85 -25.79 -9.64
N ILE A 23 19.13 -25.44 -9.59
CA ILE A 23 19.64 -24.36 -8.74
C ILE A 23 19.74 -23.10 -9.60
N GLU A 24 18.94 -22.09 -9.28
CA GLU A 24 18.99 -20.78 -9.93
C GLU A 24 19.59 -19.75 -8.95
N ALA A 25 20.60 -19.00 -9.41
CA ALA A 25 21.14 -17.87 -8.67
C ALA A 25 20.57 -16.57 -9.21
N PHE A 26 20.34 -15.61 -8.32
CA PHE A 26 19.77 -14.32 -8.69
C PHE A 26 20.29 -13.20 -7.81
N SER A 27 20.41 -12.01 -8.38
CA SER A 27 20.85 -10.82 -7.67
C SER A 27 19.66 -10.10 -7.04
N VAL A 28 19.60 -10.05 -5.70
CA VAL A 28 18.55 -9.33 -4.96
C VAL A 28 18.58 -7.82 -5.28
N LEU A 29 19.78 -7.26 -5.46
CA LEU A 29 19.97 -5.87 -5.87
C LEU A 29 19.76 -5.66 -7.37
N GLY A 30 19.58 -6.76 -8.12
CA GLY A 30 19.35 -6.74 -9.55
C GLY A 30 20.57 -6.42 -10.40
N ARG A 31 21.72 -6.15 -9.80
CA ARG A 31 22.98 -5.88 -10.51
C ARG A 31 23.66 -7.18 -10.86
N ASP A 32 24.19 -7.29 -12.07
CA ASP A 32 25.11 -8.36 -12.37
C ASP A 32 26.41 -8.15 -11.56
N LYS A 33 26.74 -9.12 -10.72
CA LYS A 33 27.97 -9.19 -9.93
C LYS A 33 28.66 -10.53 -10.13
N ARG A 34 28.45 -11.16 -11.28
CA ARG A 34 28.99 -12.49 -11.59
C ARG A 34 30.49 -12.57 -11.40
N ASP A 35 31.24 -11.52 -11.73
CA ASP A 35 32.70 -11.50 -11.57
C ASP A 35 33.12 -11.72 -10.11
N TYR A 36 32.42 -11.07 -9.16
CA TYR A 36 32.67 -11.22 -7.73
C TYR A 36 32.28 -12.63 -7.23
N TRP A 37 31.22 -13.21 -7.79
CA TRP A 37 30.67 -14.50 -7.36
C TRP A 37 31.15 -15.70 -8.22
N ARG A 38 32.12 -15.49 -9.11
CA ARG A 38 32.53 -16.49 -10.11
C ARG A 38 32.94 -17.81 -9.49
N PHE A 39 33.76 -17.76 -8.43
CA PHE A 39 34.26 -18.96 -7.77
C PHE A 39 33.14 -19.76 -7.05
N PRO A 40 32.30 -19.14 -6.19
CA PRO A 40 31.14 -19.82 -5.61
C PRO A 40 30.14 -20.36 -6.64
N LEU A 41 29.83 -19.62 -7.70
CA LEU A 41 28.88 -20.05 -8.75
C LEU A 41 29.41 -21.25 -9.52
N THR A 42 30.70 -21.25 -9.87
CA THR A 42 31.36 -22.35 -10.59
C THR A 42 31.39 -23.62 -9.72
N ARG A 43 31.71 -23.49 -8.42
CA ARG A 43 31.69 -24.61 -7.47
C ARG A 43 30.31 -25.26 -7.35
N LEU A 44 29.26 -24.47 -7.53
CA LEU A 44 27.87 -24.92 -7.45
C LEU A 44 27.27 -25.31 -8.81
N GLN A 45 28.08 -25.33 -9.87
CA GLN A 45 27.66 -25.61 -11.25
C GLN A 45 26.54 -24.69 -11.77
N ILE A 46 26.44 -23.48 -11.22
CA ILE A 46 25.43 -22.49 -11.61
C ILE A 46 25.95 -21.73 -12.82
N ARG A 47 25.29 -21.89 -13.97
CA ARG A 47 25.72 -21.33 -15.26
C ARG A 47 25.32 -19.88 -15.48
N HIS A 48 24.26 -19.42 -14.81
CA HIS A 48 23.69 -18.09 -14.98
C HIS A 48 23.35 -17.44 -13.64
N LEU A 49 23.65 -16.15 -13.52
CA LEU A 49 23.24 -15.32 -12.39
C LEU A 49 22.17 -14.37 -12.91
N HIS A 50 20.91 -14.59 -12.52
CA HIS A 50 19.82 -13.77 -13.00
C HIS A 50 19.91 -12.33 -12.46
N SER A 51 19.75 -11.37 -13.36
CA SER A 51 19.86 -9.94 -13.07
C SER A 51 18.67 -9.15 -13.64
N VAL A 52 18.68 -7.83 -13.46
CA VAL A 52 17.67 -6.90 -14.02
C VAL A 52 17.81 -6.77 -15.54
N GLU A 53 18.97 -7.15 -16.09
CA GLU A 53 19.29 -7.09 -17.51
C GLU A 53 18.66 -8.24 -18.30
N ASP A 54 18.28 -9.33 -17.63
CA ASP A 54 17.55 -10.42 -18.27
C ASP A 54 16.12 -10.00 -18.65
N ASP A 55 15.69 -10.35 -19.86
CA ASP A 55 14.31 -10.11 -20.31
C ASP A 55 13.28 -11.00 -19.61
N THR A 56 13.72 -12.16 -19.13
CA THR A 56 12.87 -13.14 -18.44
C THR A 56 13.10 -13.09 -16.94
N SER A 57 12.00 -13.20 -16.20
CA SER A 57 12.02 -13.22 -14.74
C SER A 57 12.10 -14.64 -14.22
N ILE A 58 12.73 -14.79 -13.05
CA ILE A 58 12.59 -16.00 -12.27
C ILE A 58 11.17 -16.07 -11.70
N ILE A 59 10.50 -17.19 -12.00
CA ILE A 59 9.17 -17.51 -11.49
C ILE A 59 9.29 -18.64 -10.47
N TYR A 60 9.03 -18.31 -9.20
CA TYR A 60 8.97 -19.26 -8.10
C TYR A 60 7.55 -19.39 -7.58
N LEU A 61 7.01 -20.61 -7.57
CA LEU A 61 5.61 -20.89 -7.21
C LEU A 61 4.59 -20.00 -7.93
N GLY A 62 4.88 -19.58 -9.17
CA GLY A 62 4.03 -18.68 -9.95
C GLY A 62 4.23 -17.18 -9.69
N PHE A 63 5.14 -16.79 -8.81
CA PHE A 63 5.45 -15.40 -8.47
C PHE A 63 6.78 -14.93 -9.03
N LEU A 64 6.83 -13.65 -9.38
CA LEU A 64 8.03 -12.95 -9.81
C LEU A 64 8.95 -12.64 -8.62
N LEU A 65 10.19 -13.13 -8.66
CA LEU A 65 11.18 -12.84 -7.60
C LEU A 65 12.01 -11.59 -7.85
N ILE A 66 12.38 -11.33 -9.10
CA ILE A 66 13.03 -10.07 -9.52
C ILE A 66 12.09 -9.38 -10.51
N PRO A 67 11.58 -8.19 -10.18
CA PRO A 67 10.87 -7.37 -11.15
C PRO A 67 11.78 -6.25 -11.67
N SER A 68 12.58 -6.52 -12.71
CA SER A 68 12.95 -5.43 -13.62
C SER A 68 11.68 -4.87 -14.28
N ARG A 69 11.75 -3.64 -14.80
CA ARG A 69 10.62 -3.06 -15.54
C ARG A 69 10.24 -3.94 -16.73
N ILE A 70 11.23 -4.45 -17.45
CA ILE A 70 11.06 -5.28 -18.65
C ILE A 70 10.46 -6.64 -18.27
N GLN A 71 11.03 -7.30 -17.25
CA GLN A 71 10.55 -8.59 -16.73
C GLN A 71 9.09 -8.51 -16.28
N ARG A 72 8.69 -7.44 -15.59
CA ARG A 72 7.30 -7.22 -15.19
C ARG A 72 6.39 -7.05 -16.41
N VAL A 73 6.79 -6.26 -17.40
CA VAL A 73 6.01 -6.06 -18.64
C VAL A 73 5.81 -7.40 -19.35
N ASN A 74 6.87 -8.20 -19.50
CA ASN A 74 6.80 -9.52 -20.14
C ASN A 74 5.90 -10.49 -19.38
N PHE A 75 5.98 -10.50 -18.05
CA PHE A 75 5.10 -11.31 -17.21
C PHE A 75 3.64 -10.91 -17.33
N VAL A 76 3.34 -9.61 -17.27
CA VAL A 76 1.97 -9.10 -17.44
C VAL A 76 1.44 -9.41 -18.83
N ALA A 77 2.27 -9.28 -19.89
CA ALA A 77 1.90 -9.67 -21.24
C ALA A 77 1.53 -11.16 -21.32
N SER A 78 2.30 -12.04 -20.69
CA SER A 78 1.98 -13.47 -20.58
C SER A 78 0.66 -13.72 -19.83
N LEU A 79 0.41 -12.99 -18.74
CA LEU A 79 -0.83 -13.08 -17.98
C LEU A 79 -2.05 -12.64 -18.81
N VAL A 80 -1.93 -11.53 -19.54
CA VAL A 80 -2.96 -11.03 -20.46
C VAL A 80 -3.21 -12.03 -21.58
N ALA A 81 -2.16 -12.62 -22.17
CA ALA A 81 -2.30 -13.64 -23.20
C ALA A 81 -3.08 -14.87 -22.69
N LYS A 82 -2.73 -15.39 -21.50
CA LYS A 82 -3.47 -16.50 -20.86
C LYS A 82 -4.94 -16.16 -20.63
N LEU A 83 -5.23 -14.91 -20.23
CA LEU A 83 -6.59 -14.44 -20.03
C LEU A 83 -7.38 -14.39 -21.35
N LYS A 84 -6.76 -13.85 -22.42
CA LYS A 84 -7.34 -13.81 -23.78
C LYS A 84 -7.67 -15.21 -24.29
N SER A 85 -6.73 -16.16 -24.20
CA SER A 85 -6.99 -17.55 -24.60
C SER A 85 -8.14 -18.16 -23.79
N SER A 86 -8.24 -17.86 -22.49
CA SER A 86 -9.38 -18.31 -21.69
C SER A 86 -10.70 -17.68 -22.13
N VAL A 87 -10.70 -16.40 -22.50
CA VAL A 87 -11.87 -15.70 -23.04
C VAL A 87 -12.29 -16.32 -24.37
N GLU A 88 -11.36 -16.57 -25.29
CA GLU A 88 -11.64 -17.19 -26.59
C GLU A 88 -12.29 -18.56 -26.42
N LEU A 89 -11.71 -19.42 -25.57
CA LEU A 89 -12.23 -20.76 -25.26
C LEU A 89 -13.67 -20.72 -24.73
N HIS A 90 -14.00 -19.77 -23.85
CA HIS A 90 -15.34 -19.65 -23.28
C HIS A 90 -16.31 -18.89 -24.17
N SER A 91 -15.82 -18.13 -25.16
CA SER A 91 -16.66 -17.37 -26.07
C SER A 91 -17.28 -18.20 -27.19
N THR A 92 -16.83 -19.44 -27.38
CA THR A 92 -17.47 -20.41 -28.30
C THR A 92 -18.84 -20.86 -27.79
N ARG A 93 -19.14 -20.62 -26.51
CA ARG A 93 -20.40 -20.99 -25.87
C ARG A 93 -21.43 -19.88 -26.08
N LEU A 94 -22.65 -20.24 -26.48
CA LEU A 94 -23.79 -19.32 -26.59
C LEU A 94 -24.35 -18.97 -25.20
N LEU A 95 -23.62 -18.13 -24.47
CA LEU A 95 -23.98 -17.73 -23.12
C LEU A 95 -24.81 -16.44 -23.13
N SER A 96 -25.83 -16.38 -22.27
CA SER A 96 -26.53 -15.14 -21.94
C SER A 96 -25.58 -14.13 -21.27
N VAL A 97 -25.98 -12.86 -21.17
CA VAL A 97 -25.19 -11.81 -20.50
C VAL A 97 -24.87 -12.22 -19.04
N GLY A 98 -25.87 -12.72 -18.31
CA GLY A 98 -25.69 -13.23 -16.95
C GLY A 98 -24.81 -14.50 -16.88
N GLY A 99 -24.92 -15.38 -17.89
CA GLY A 99 -24.03 -16.53 -18.02
C GLY A 99 -22.57 -16.13 -18.23
N ARG A 100 -22.31 -15.12 -19.08
CA ARG A 100 -20.96 -14.56 -19.28
C ARG A 100 -20.44 -13.90 -18.02
N ALA A 101 -21.27 -13.16 -17.29
CA ALA A 101 -20.90 -12.58 -16.00
C ALA A 101 -20.43 -13.65 -15.00
N THR A 102 -21.18 -14.75 -14.91
CA THR A 102 -20.87 -15.89 -14.04
C THR A 102 -19.56 -16.58 -14.46
N VAL A 103 -19.40 -16.87 -15.76
CA VAL A 103 -18.17 -17.48 -16.30
C VAL A 103 -16.95 -16.58 -16.10
N LEU A 104 -17.12 -15.26 -16.27
CA LEU A 104 -16.06 -14.30 -16.04
C LEU A 104 -15.57 -14.37 -14.59
N ASN A 105 -16.47 -14.23 -13.62
CA ASN A 105 -16.13 -14.25 -12.21
C ASN A 105 -15.51 -15.59 -11.76
N SER A 106 -16.13 -16.71 -12.16
CA SER A 106 -15.78 -18.02 -11.60
C SER A 106 -14.65 -18.74 -12.33
N LEU A 107 -14.50 -18.57 -13.65
CA LEU A 107 -13.56 -19.37 -14.46
C LEU A 107 -12.42 -18.54 -15.06
N ILE A 108 -12.70 -17.32 -15.50
CA ILE A 108 -11.71 -16.48 -16.18
C ILE A 108 -10.89 -15.70 -15.15
N LEU A 109 -11.55 -14.96 -14.26
CA LEU A 109 -10.88 -14.12 -13.25
C LEU A 109 -10.27 -14.94 -12.11
N SER A 110 -10.79 -16.13 -11.83
CA SER A 110 -10.23 -17.03 -10.81
C SER A 110 -8.75 -17.40 -11.06
N LYS A 111 -8.32 -17.38 -12.32
CA LYS A 111 -6.92 -17.60 -12.73
C LYS A 111 -5.97 -16.47 -12.31
N LEU A 112 -6.50 -15.29 -12.00
CA LEU A 112 -5.70 -14.11 -11.62
C LEU A 112 -5.45 -14.04 -10.11
N TRP A 113 -6.38 -14.50 -9.29
CA TRP A 113 -6.39 -14.25 -7.84
C TRP A 113 -5.14 -14.78 -7.12
N TYR A 114 -4.58 -15.90 -7.57
CA TYR A 114 -3.37 -16.44 -6.97
C TYR A 114 -2.17 -15.51 -7.17
N VAL A 115 -1.96 -15.03 -8.39
CA VAL A 115 -0.84 -14.14 -8.75
C VAL A 115 -1.01 -12.74 -8.16
N LEU A 116 -2.23 -12.21 -8.17
CA LEU A 116 -2.55 -10.86 -7.70
C LEU A 116 -2.36 -10.65 -6.19
N ARG A 117 -2.10 -11.70 -5.41
CA ARG A 117 -1.82 -11.61 -3.96
C ARG A 117 -0.45 -11.04 -3.62
N VAL A 118 0.50 -11.13 -4.54
CA VAL A 118 1.92 -10.79 -4.28
C VAL A 118 2.55 -10.00 -5.44
N THR A 119 1.98 -10.10 -6.65
CA THR A 119 2.48 -9.34 -7.80
C THR A 119 1.97 -7.91 -7.77
N SER A 120 2.88 -6.94 -7.85
CA SER A 120 2.56 -5.52 -7.92
C SER A 120 2.25 -5.08 -9.36
N LEU A 121 1.05 -4.55 -9.59
CA LEU A 121 0.58 -4.13 -10.91
C LEU A 121 0.38 -2.62 -11.02
N THR A 122 0.58 -2.10 -12.23
CA THR A 122 0.30 -0.72 -12.59
C THR A 122 -1.20 -0.49 -12.85
N ALA A 123 -1.64 0.76 -12.78
CA ALA A 123 -2.99 1.11 -13.20
C ALA A 123 -3.23 0.78 -14.69
N THR A 124 -2.19 0.85 -15.52
CA THR A 124 -2.24 0.46 -16.93
C THR A 124 -2.45 -1.05 -17.08
N ASP A 125 -1.79 -1.86 -16.25
CA ASP A 125 -1.93 -3.32 -16.26
C ASP A 125 -3.37 -3.72 -15.88
N PHE A 126 -3.92 -3.09 -14.84
CA PHE A 126 -5.33 -3.30 -14.47
C PHE A 126 -6.29 -2.88 -15.58
N LYS A 127 -6.03 -1.77 -16.27
CA LYS A 127 -6.84 -1.35 -17.43
C LYS A 127 -6.79 -2.38 -18.57
N GLN A 128 -5.63 -2.98 -18.84
CA GLN A 128 -5.49 -4.02 -19.87
C GLN A 128 -6.27 -5.29 -19.49
N LEU A 129 -6.13 -5.78 -18.26
CA LEU A 129 -6.87 -6.95 -17.76
C LEU A 129 -8.39 -6.68 -17.79
N ARG A 130 -8.82 -5.51 -17.34
CA ARG A 130 -10.23 -5.08 -17.39
C ARG A 130 -10.75 -4.98 -18.82
N SER A 131 -9.94 -4.51 -19.77
CA SER A 131 -10.33 -4.41 -21.18
C SER A 131 -10.68 -5.79 -21.76
N VAL A 132 -9.87 -6.82 -21.46
CA VAL A 132 -10.13 -8.21 -21.87
C VAL A 132 -11.45 -8.73 -21.27
N ALA A 133 -11.69 -8.46 -19.99
CA ALA A 133 -12.95 -8.83 -19.33
C ALA A 133 -14.17 -8.13 -19.95
N ILE A 134 -14.06 -6.83 -20.25
CA ILE A 134 -15.12 -6.05 -20.90
C ILE A 134 -15.42 -6.59 -22.30
N GLN A 135 -14.39 -6.92 -23.08
CA GLN A 135 -14.56 -7.49 -24.42
C GLN A 135 -15.36 -8.80 -24.39
N PHE A 136 -15.09 -9.66 -23.39
CA PHE A 136 -15.86 -10.89 -23.20
C PHE A 136 -17.33 -10.61 -22.87
N LEU A 137 -17.60 -9.69 -21.94
CA LEU A 137 -18.97 -9.38 -21.51
C LEU A 137 -19.80 -8.75 -22.64
N ARG A 138 -19.21 -7.80 -23.37
CA ARG A 138 -19.85 -7.05 -24.46
C ARG A 138 -20.09 -7.86 -25.72
N ARG A 139 -19.54 -9.07 -25.82
CA ARG A 139 -19.79 -9.94 -26.96
C ARG A 139 -21.29 -10.14 -27.15
N SER A 140 -21.81 -9.82 -28.33
CA SER A 140 -23.24 -9.92 -28.66
C SER A 140 -24.15 -9.03 -27.80
N ILE A 141 -23.67 -7.87 -27.34
CA ILE A 141 -24.48 -6.80 -26.74
C ILE A 141 -24.41 -5.57 -27.64
N PHE A 142 -25.57 -5.03 -28.00
CA PHE A 142 -25.68 -3.86 -28.85
C PHE A 142 -25.46 -2.53 -28.09
N SER A 143 -25.88 -2.45 -26.82
CA SER A 143 -25.76 -1.25 -26.00
C SER A 143 -24.41 -1.15 -25.27
N VAL A 144 -23.89 0.08 -25.18
CA VAL A 144 -22.65 0.38 -24.44
C VAL A 144 -22.99 0.55 -22.96
N ILE A 145 -22.83 -0.51 -22.16
CA ILE A 145 -22.96 -0.42 -20.70
C ILE A 145 -21.62 0.05 -20.11
N PRO A 146 -21.57 1.17 -19.37
CA PRO A 146 -20.33 1.68 -18.80
C PRO A 146 -19.81 0.76 -17.67
N TRP A 147 -18.48 0.68 -17.50
CA TRP A 147 -17.85 -0.28 -16.57
C TRP A 147 -18.38 -0.18 -15.14
N ASN A 148 -18.66 1.03 -14.65
CA ASN A 148 -19.15 1.27 -13.28
C ASN A 148 -20.47 0.56 -12.95
N VAL A 149 -21.27 0.16 -13.95
CA VAL A 149 -22.54 -0.56 -13.75
C VAL A 149 -22.32 -2.07 -13.58
N TRP A 150 -21.30 -2.64 -14.23
CA TRP A 150 -21.10 -4.10 -14.22
C TRP A 150 -20.82 -4.69 -12.81
N PRO A 151 -20.01 -4.04 -11.95
CA PRO A 151 -19.78 -4.50 -10.59
C PRO A 151 -20.94 -4.32 -9.62
N LEU A 152 -21.95 -3.50 -9.96
CA LEU A 152 -23.09 -3.28 -9.07
C LEU A 152 -23.81 -4.60 -8.79
N SER A 153 -24.44 -4.68 -7.61
CA SER A 153 -25.23 -5.86 -7.25
C SER A 153 -26.46 -5.99 -8.16
N LYS A 154 -27.05 -7.19 -8.22
CA LYS A 154 -28.32 -7.39 -8.94
C LYS A 154 -29.47 -6.52 -8.40
N ALA A 155 -29.41 -6.14 -7.13
CA ALA A 155 -30.38 -5.23 -6.51
C ALA A 155 -30.22 -3.77 -6.97
N GLN A 156 -29.09 -3.44 -7.59
CA GLN A 156 -28.76 -2.11 -8.14
C GLN A 156 -28.62 -2.17 -9.67
N ASP A 157 -29.36 -3.07 -10.32
CA ASP A 157 -29.37 -3.29 -11.77
C ASP A 157 -27.99 -3.66 -12.38
N GLY A 158 -27.08 -4.17 -11.56
CA GLY A 158 -25.78 -4.66 -12.00
C GLY A 158 -25.70 -6.18 -12.13
N LEU A 159 -24.51 -6.67 -12.49
CA LEU A 159 -24.24 -8.09 -12.72
C LEU A 159 -23.28 -8.70 -11.68
N GLY A 160 -22.85 -7.92 -10.69
CA GLY A 160 -21.93 -8.35 -9.64
C GLY A 160 -20.57 -8.78 -10.17
N ILE A 161 -20.08 -8.15 -11.24
CA ILE A 161 -18.75 -8.45 -11.76
C ILE A 161 -17.68 -8.00 -10.76
N ILE A 162 -16.74 -8.89 -10.46
CA ILE A 162 -15.66 -8.56 -9.54
C ILE A 162 -14.71 -7.55 -10.20
N ASP A 163 -14.57 -6.34 -9.62
CA ASP A 163 -13.56 -5.40 -10.09
C ASP A 163 -12.17 -5.91 -9.74
N ILE A 164 -11.35 -6.16 -10.77
CA ILE A 164 -10.02 -6.77 -10.66
C ILE A 164 -9.10 -5.93 -9.76
N GLN A 165 -9.17 -4.61 -9.84
CA GLN A 165 -8.32 -3.71 -9.06
C GLN A 165 -8.75 -3.71 -7.59
N LEU A 166 -10.06 -3.60 -7.34
CA LEU A 166 -10.59 -3.67 -5.97
C LEU A 166 -10.30 -5.02 -5.32
N GLN A 167 -10.49 -6.12 -6.05
CA GLN A 167 -10.19 -7.47 -5.57
C GLN A 167 -8.69 -7.65 -5.29
N SER A 168 -7.81 -7.13 -6.15
CA SER A 168 -6.36 -7.15 -5.88
C SER A 168 -6.04 -6.41 -4.58
N SER A 169 -6.59 -5.21 -4.39
CA SER A 169 -6.44 -4.45 -3.15
C SER A 169 -6.97 -5.20 -1.92
N ALA A 170 -8.12 -5.86 -2.02
CA ALA A 170 -8.66 -6.69 -0.95
C ALA A 170 -7.74 -7.89 -0.62
N LEU A 171 -7.15 -8.53 -1.64
CA LEU A 171 -6.18 -9.60 -1.43
C LEU A 171 -4.91 -9.10 -0.73
N TYR A 172 -4.45 -7.88 -1.05
CA TYR A 172 -3.33 -7.24 -0.35
C TYR A 172 -3.67 -6.80 1.07
N PHE A 173 -4.95 -6.53 1.36
CA PHE A 173 -5.38 -6.15 2.71
C PHE A 173 -5.05 -7.22 3.74
N ARG A 174 -4.99 -8.51 3.35
CA ARG A 174 -4.48 -9.61 4.19
C ARG A 174 -3.10 -9.35 4.79
N TRP A 175 -2.24 -8.61 4.08
CA TRP A 175 -0.90 -8.25 4.56
C TRP A 175 -0.89 -6.95 5.38
N VAL A 176 -1.89 -6.09 5.17
CA VAL A 176 -2.03 -4.80 5.86
C VAL A 176 -2.70 -5.00 7.23
N GLN A 177 -3.76 -5.79 7.29
CA GLN A 177 -4.58 -5.98 8.49
C GLN A 177 -3.75 -6.38 9.72
N PRO A 178 -2.83 -7.37 9.65
CA PRO A 178 -2.00 -7.72 10.80
C PRO A 178 -1.10 -6.57 11.26
N LEU A 179 -0.61 -5.74 10.32
CA LEU A 179 0.21 -4.57 10.64
C LEU A 179 -0.57 -3.45 11.33
N LEU A 180 -1.90 -3.44 11.23
CA LEU A 180 -2.75 -2.45 11.89
C LEU A 180 -3.24 -2.92 13.26
N ILE A 181 -3.54 -4.21 13.41
CA ILE A 181 -4.27 -4.74 14.57
C ILE A 181 -3.32 -5.37 15.59
N LEU A 182 -2.23 -5.99 15.15
CA LEU A 182 -1.34 -6.72 16.05
C LEU A 182 -0.38 -5.78 16.79
N ASP A 183 -0.08 -6.14 18.04
CA ASP A 183 0.94 -5.47 18.83
C ASP A 183 2.33 -5.61 18.19
N GLN A 184 3.19 -4.62 18.44
CA GLN A 184 4.54 -4.56 17.87
C GLN A 184 5.36 -5.82 18.20
N GLN A 185 5.23 -6.37 19.41
CA GLN A 185 5.92 -7.61 19.79
C GLN A 185 5.51 -8.82 18.92
N VAL A 186 4.22 -8.94 18.60
CA VAL A 186 3.70 -10.02 17.75
C VAL A 186 4.20 -9.85 16.31
N ILE A 187 4.23 -8.60 15.82
CA ILE A 187 4.77 -8.25 14.51
C ILE A 187 6.26 -8.60 14.44
N ASP A 188 7.04 -8.25 15.46
CA ASP A 188 8.49 -8.47 15.50
C ASP A 188 8.85 -9.96 15.57
N ASN A 189 8.02 -10.77 16.24
CA ASN A 189 8.18 -12.22 16.31
C ASN A 189 7.81 -12.94 15.00
N HIS A 190 7.03 -12.31 14.11
CA HIS A 190 6.63 -12.91 12.84
C HIS A 190 7.51 -12.40 11.68
N PRO A 191 8.35 -13.25 11.06
CA PRO A 191 9.41 -12.81 10.14
C PRO A 191 8.89 -11.97 8.96
N VAL A 192 7.76 -12.37 8.36
CA VAL A 192 7.17 -11.62 7.24
C VAL A 192 6.63 -10.26 7.68
N PHE A 193 5.98 -10.17 8.84
CA PHE A 193 5.36 -8.93 9.30
C PHE A 193 6.42 -7.97 9.83
N TYR A 194 7.43 -8.48 10.52
CA TYR A 194 8.64 -7.74 10.87
C TYR A 194 9.28 -7.11 9.63
N MET A 195 9.55 -7.90 8.59
CA MET A 195 10.16 -7.39 7.36
C MET A 195 9.28 -6.33 6.67
N LEU A 196 7.96 -6.54 6.61
CA LEU A 196 7.03 -5.56 6.03
C LEU A 196 6.97 -4.27 6.85
N SER A 197 6.81 -4.37 8.17
CA SER A 197 6.82 -3.22 9.09
C SER A 197 8.13 -2.44 8.98
N HIS A 198 9.27 -3.13 9.01
CA HIS A 198 10.59 -2.53 8.84
C HIS A 198 10.75 -1.86 7.47
N HIS A 199 10.25 -2.48 6.40
CA HIS A 199 10.30 -1.90 5.05
C HIS A 199 9.46 -0.62 4.94
N VAL A 200 8.24 -0.63 5.50
CA VAL A 200 7.37 0.56 5.57
C VAL A 200 8.06 1.68 6.37
N ARG A 201 8.63 1.36 7.53
CA ARG A 201 9.35 2.33 8.39
C ARG A 201 10.52 2.97 7.66
N ASN A 202 11.37 2.15 7.04
CA ASN A 202 12.58 2.63 6.36
C ASN A 202 12.30 3.50 5.15
N ILE A 203 11.31 3.12 4.32
CA ILE A 203 11.00 3.93 3.12
C ILE A 203 10.39 5.27 3.50
N ASN A 204 9.56 5.31 4.54
CA ASN A 204 8.92 6.55 4.98
C ASN A 204 9.75 7.33 6.01
N GLN A 205 10.92 6.81 6.41
CA GLN A 205 11.78 7.40 7.44
C GLN A 205 10.99 7.69 8.74
N CYS A 206 10.17 6.73 9.16
CA CYS A 206 9.27 6.87 10.30
C CYS A 206 9.50 5.75 11.33
N HIS A 207 9.26 6.06 12.61
CA HIS A 207 9.42 5.09 13.69
C HIS A 207 8.28 4.07 13.76
N TYR A 208 7.08 4.48 13.36
CA TYR A 208 5.86 3.68 13.44
C TYR A 208 5.29 3.43 12.06
N HIS A 209 5.16 2.16 11.65
CA HIS A 209 4.57 1.81 10.33
C HIS A 209 3.10 2.23 10.22
N HIS A 210 2.40 2.39 11.35
CA HIS A 210 1.03 2.89 11.39
C HIS A 210 0.87 4.27 10.75
N ILE A 211 1.86 5.17 10.89
CA ILE A 211 1.78 6.54 10.38
C ILE A 211 1.58 6.57 8.85
N PRO A 212 2.47 5.98 8.02
CA PRO A 212 2.28 5.92 6.57
C PRO A 212 1.11 5.05 6.12
N LEU A 213 0.67 4.10 6.94
CA LEU A 213 -0.54 3.33 6.62
C LEU A 213 -1.80 4.20 6.80
N LEU A 214 -1.98 4.80 7.98
CA LEU A 214 -3.16 5.56 8.38
C LEU A 214 -3.23 6.97 7.77
N PHE A 215 -2.09 7.60 7.50
CA PHE A 215 -2.02 8.99 7.03
C PHE A 215 -1.25 9.08 5.70
N PRO A 216 -1.93 9.14 4.54
CA PRO A 216 -1.28 9.16 3.24
C PRO A 216 -0.36 10.38 3.04
N CYS A 217 -0.60 11.48 3.76
CA CYS A 217 0.23 12.68 3.76
C CYS A 217 1.66 12.44 4.27
N SER A 218 1.88 11.41 5.09
CA SER A 218 3.20 11.06 5.63
C SER A 218 4.04 10.18 4.72
N ARG A 219 3.44 9.64 3.64
CA ARG A 219 4.15 8.75 2.75
C ARG A 219 5.19 9.51 1.95
N THR A 220 6.42 9.05 1.99
CA THR A 220 7.46 9.63 1.13
C THR A 220 7.15 9.24 -0.32
N GLN A 221 7.32 10.17 -1.26
CA GLN A 221 7.32 9.84 -2.69
C GLN A 221 8.62 9.10 -3.11
N GLY A 222 9.34 8.53 -2.13
CA GLY A 222 10.75 8.12 -2.20
C GLY A 222 11.03 6.97 -3.15
N VAL A 223 10.00 6.20 -3.54
CA VAL A 223 10.13 5.28 -4.67
C VAL A 223 9.84 6.07 -5.94
N ARG A 224 10.90 6.63 -6.53
CA ARG A 224 10.90 7.37 -7.80
C ARG A 224 9.86 6.82 -8.78
N LYS A 225 9.20 7.73 -9.51
CA LYS A 225 8.13 7.62 -10.53
C LYS A 225 8.11 6.40 -11.50
N GLN A 226 9.00 5.43 -11.40
CA GLN A 226 9.18 4.34 -12.37
C GLN A 226 9.06 2.91 -11.79
N ARG A 227 9.11 2.70 -10.47
CA ARG A 227 9.07 1.34 -9.90
C ARG A 227 7.89 1.16 -8.96
N ILE A 228 6.81 0.58 -9.49
CA ILE A 228 5.76 0.01 -8.64
C ILE A 228 6.34 -1.19 -7.89
N CYS A 229 6.11 -1.22 -6.59
CA CYS A 229 6.55 -2.24 -5.66
C CYS A 229 5.39 -2.75 -4.79
N THR A 230 5.68 -3.72 -3.94
CA THR A 230 4.72 -4.30 -2.98
C THR A 230 4.10 -3.23 -2.07
N LEU A 231 4.86 -2.21 -1.65
CA LEU A 231 4.33 -1.13 -0.81
C LEU A 231 3.25 -0.31 -1.51
N ASP A 232 3.37 -0.05 -2.81
CA ASP A 232 2.32 0.65 -3.56
C ASP A 232 1.00 -0.10 -3.50
N MET A 233 1.06 -1.43 -3.51
CA MET A 233 -0.13 -2.28 -3.40
C MET A 233 -0.70 -2.27 -1.97
N LEU A 234 0.15 -2.28 -0.93
CA LEU A 234 -0.30 -2.13 0.46
C LEU A 234 -0.98 -0.77 0.68
N TYR A 235 -0.38 0.31 0.19
CA TYR A 235 -0.95 1.66 0.26
C TYR A 235 -2.28 1.77 -0.46
N ARG A 236 -2.38 1.22 -1.68
CA ARG A 236 -3.67 1.15 -2.38
C ARG A 236 -4.70 0.37 -1.60
N ALA A 237 -4.33 -0.78 -1.04
CA ALA A 237 -5.25 -1.60 -0.25
C ALA A 237 -5.86 -0.83 0.92
N ILE A 238 -5.04 -0.11 1.69
CA ILE A 238 -5.54 0.68 2.81
C ILE A 238 -6.24 1.97 2.36
N ASP A 239 -5.91 2.54 1.21
CA ASP A 239 -6.57 3.74 0.67
C ASP A 239 -8.00 3.48 0.19
N TYR A 240 -8.34 2.22 -0.11
CA TYR A 240 -9.73 1.84 -0.40
C TYR A 240 -10.63 1.75 0.83
N ILE A 241 -10.05 1.75 2.04
CA ILE A 241 -10.81 1.71 3.28
C ILE A 241 -11.32 3.12 3.59
N PRO A 242 -12.63 3.31 3.80
CA PRO A 242 -13.18 4.59 4.25
C PRO A 242 -12.50 5.04 5.54
N ARG A 243 -12.00 6.29 5.56
CA ARG A 243 -11.35 6.89 6.73
C ARG A 243 -12.22 8.01 7.27
N SER A 244 -12.87 7.77 8.40
CA SER A 244 -13.36 8.83 9.28
C SER A 244 -12.72 8.59 10.64
N PHE A 245 -11.96 9.56 11.12
CA PHE A 245 -11.34 9.52 12.44
C PHE A 245 -12.07 10.45 13.41
N ASP A 246 -13.31 10.85 13.09
CA ASP A 246 -14.05 11.86 13.87
C ASP A 246 -14.32 11.40 15.30
N GLN A 247 -14.41 10.07 15.50
CA GLN A 247 -14.64 9.43 16.80
C GLN A 247 -13.35 8.94 17.46
N ALA A 248 -12.18 9.13 16.84
CA ALA A 248 -10.92 8.66 17.41
C ALA A 248 -10.57 9.49 18.66
N ILE A 249 -10.30 8.82 19.78
CA ILE A 249 -9.84 9.45 21.02
C ILE A 249 -8.38 9.11 21.19
N ILE A 250 -7.51 10.08 20.94
CA ILE A 250 -6.06 9.91 21.06
C ILE A 250 -5.53 10.63 22.29
N ASN A 251 -4.30 10.30 22.70
CA ASN A 251 -3.58 11.01 23.76
C ASN A 251 -2.55 11.99 23.19
N PRO A 252 -2.00 12.91 24.02
CA PRO A 252 -1.05 13.91 23.55
C PRO A 252 0.24 13.31 22.99
N ALA A 253 0.73 12.21 23.56
CA ALA A 253 1.94 11.53 23.10
C ALA A 253 1.78 11.01 21.66
N THR A 254 0.65 10.37 21.36
CA THR A 254 0.31 9.93 20.00
C THR A 254 0.15 11.10 19.07
N ALA A 255 -0.50 12.19 19.52
CA ALA A 255 -0.74 13.37 18.70
C ALA A 255 0.57 14.06 18.26
N LEU A 256 1.53 14.18 19.17
CA LEU A 256 2.82 14.86 18.92
C LEU A 256 3.65 14.17 17.83
N ILE A 257 3.53 12.84 17.69
CA ILE A 257 4.23 12.06 16.66
C ILE A 257 3.47 11.97 15.34
N LEU A 258 2.33 12.66 15.18
CA LEU A 258 1.62 12.71 13.91
C LEU A 258 2.25 13.75 12.97
N PRO A 259 2.13 13.57 11.65
CA PRO A 259 2.39 14.63 10.69
C PRO A 259 1.47 15.82 10.98
N LEU A 260 1.97 17.04 10.88
CA LEU A 260 1.17 18.24 11.15
C LEU A 260 -0.06 18.34 10.23
N GLN A 261 0.05 17.87 8.99
CA GLN A 261 -1.08 17.82 8.05
C GLN A 261 -2.21 16.87 8.50
N ALA A 262 -1.93 15.94 9.42
CA ALA A 262 -2.98 15.12 10.01
C ALA A 262 -3.82 15.92 11.01
N ALA A 263 -3.26 16.89 11.73
CA ALA A 263 -3.94 17.59 12.82
C ALA A 263 -5.00 18.61 12.38
N PHE A 264 -4.99 19.06 11.12
CA PHE A 264 -5.93 20.06 10.61
C PHE A 264 -6.35 19.80 9.16
N TYR A 265 -7.41 20.45 8.73
CA TYR A 265 -7.91 20.43 7.35
C TYR A 265 -8.29 21.83 6.86
N VAL A 266 -8.41 21.96 5.54
CA VAL A 266 -8.88 23.18 4.87
C VAL A 266 -10.38 23.03 4.61
N PRO A 267 -11.26 23.85 5.22
CA PRO A 267 -12.68 23.81 4.94
C PRO A 267 -12.97 24.20 3.47
N PRO A 268 -14.04 23.68 2.85
CA PRO A 268 -14.40 24.02 1.47
C PRO A 268 -14.62 25.53 1.22
N SER A 269 -14.94 26.29 2.27
CA SER A 269 -15.16 27.73 2.23
C SER A 269 -13.87 28.56 2.21
N SER A 270 -12.70 27.96 2.41
CA SER A 270 -11.43 28.69 2.46
C SER A 270 -10.71 28.68 1.12
N SER A 271 -10.12 29.81 0.75
CA SER A 271 -9.23 29.96 -0.40
C SER A 271 -7.73 29.81 -0.04
N MET A 272 -7.42 29.57 1.23
CA MET A 272 -6.04 29.57 1.71
C MET A 272 -5.34 28.24 1.41
N SER A 273 -4.12 28.31 0.88
CA SER A 273 -3.33 27.13 0.54
C SER A 273 -2.42 26.71 1.71
N VAL A 274 -2.27 25.39 1.87
CA VAL A 274 -1.35 24.83 2.89
C VAL A 274 0.10 25.05 2.44
N PRO A 275 0.97 25.65 3.28
CA PRO A 275 2.38 25.84 2.93
C PRO A 275 3.08 24.51 2.61
N ALA A 276 3.93 24.50 1.57
CA ALA A 276 4.59 23.28 1.11
C ALA A 276 5.42 22.58 2.19
N LYS A 277 6.02 23.35 3.11
CA LYS A 277 6.84 22.84 4.23
C LYS A 277 6.04 21.99 5.22
N VAL A 278 4.72 22.15 5.31
CA VAL A 278 3.87 21.38 6.24
C VAL A 278 3.97 19.88 6.02
N LYS A 279 4.27 19.45 4.79
CA LYS A 279 4.47 18.03 4.45
C LYS A 279 5.65 17.38 5.18
N GLN A 280 6.58 18.17 5.70
CA GLN A 280 7.78 17.73 6.41
C GLN A 280 7.66 17.94 7.93
N MET A 281 6.59 18.62 8.37
CA MET A 281 6.42 19.02 9.77
C MET A 281 5.64 17.96 10.53
N MET A 282 6.03 17.75 11.78
CA MET A 282 5.34 16.98 12.79
C MET A 282 4.52 17.92 13.69
N VAL A 283 3.55 17.37 14.40
CA VAL A 283 2.79 18.14 15.40
C VAL A 283 3.71 18.69 16.48
N SER A 284 4.69 17.90 16.94
CA SER A 284 5.71 18.33 17.92
C SER A 284 6.56 19.53 17.48
N ASP A 285 6.62 19.83 16.19
CA ASP A 285 7.38 20.97 15.70
C ASP A 285 6.72 22.30 16.07
N VAL A 286 5.38 22.31 16.22
CA VAL A 286 4.59 23.54 16.44
C VAL A 286 3.67 23.49 17.66
N PHE A 287 3.41 22.32 18.23
CA PHE A 287 2.69 22.15 19.48
C PHE A 287 3.61 21.61 20.57
N ASN A 288 3.38 22.09 21.80
CA ASN A 288 3.97 21.53 23.01
C ASN A 288 2.86 21.02 23.94
N TYR A 289 3.17 19.98 24.70
CA TYR A 289 2.32 19.54 25.80
C TYR A 289 2.68 20.30 27.08
N ASP A 290 1.69 20.93 27.69
CA ASP A 290 1.81 21.52 29.03
C ASP A 290 1.38 20.47 30.08
N PRO A 291 2.30 19.97 30.92
CA PRO A 291 1.96 19.00 31.97
C PRO A 291 1.07 19.56 33.08
N TYR A 292 1.12 20.87 33.34
CA TYR A 292 0.35 21.53 34.40
C TYR A 292 -1.10 21.72 33.97
N LEU A 293 -1.30 22.28 32.77
CA LEU A 293 -2.62 22.49 32.19
C LEU A 293 -3.18 21.25 31.48
N ARG A 294 -2.35 20.23 31.29
CA ARG A 294 -2.65 18.94 30.65
C ARG A 294 -3.26 19.09 29.27
N LEU A 295 -2.71 19.99 28.47
CA LEU A 295 -3.20 20.30 27.12
C LEU A 295 -2.06 20.50 26.14
N LEU A 296 -2.37 20.32 24.86
CA LEU A 296 -1.53 20.76 23.75
C LEU A 296 -1.82 22.22 23.45
N HIS A 297 -0.75 23.01 23.38
CA HIS A 297 -0.81 24.41 23.00
C HIS A 297 0.20 24.69 21.89
N TRP A 298 -0.09 25.69 21.08
CA TRP A 298 0.82 26.16 20.06
C TRP A 298 2.07 26.75 20.73
N LYS A 299 3.26 26.39 20.23
CA LYS A 299 4.54 26.94 20.70
C LYS A 299 4.56 28.46 20.56
N ASP A 300 5.32 29.14 21.41
CA ASP A 300 5.50 30.59 21.25
C ASP A 300 6.02 30.88 19.83
N THR A 301 5.44 31.87 19.16
CA THR A 301 5.90 32.32 17.84
C THR A 301 7.35 32.80 17.83
N LEU A 302 7.91 33.13 19.00
CA LEU A 302 9.31 33.49 19.21
C LEU A 302 10.23 32.29 19.48
N ASP A 303 9.68 31.07 19.54
CA ASP A 303 10.46 29.86 19.78
C ASP A 303 11.50 29.65 18.66
N PRO A 304 12.81 29.52 18.99
CA PRO A 304 13.86 29.34 18.01
C PRO A 304 13.69 28.08 17.15
N ASP A 305 13.02 27.04 17.65
CA ASP A 305 12.75 25.80 16.91
C ASP A 305 11.87 26.06 15.67
N LEU A 306 11.02 27.10 15.72
CA LEU A 306 10.14 27.47 14.62
C LEU A 306 10.88 28.15 13.45
N LEU A 307 12.09 28.68 13.69
CA LEU A 307 12.86 29.42 12.69
C LEU A 307 13.21 28.54 11.47
N VAL A 308 13.45 27.24 11.69
CA VAL A 308 13.72 26.25 10.62
C VAL A 308 12.58 26.19 9.61
N TRP A 309 11.35 26.44 10.06
CA TRP A 309 10.13 26.34 9.26
C TRP A 309 9.74 27.66 8.57
N LYS A 310 10.49 28.74 8.80
CA LYS A 310 10.29 30.06 8.17
C LYS A 310 8.83 30.55 8.34
N ARG A 311 8.14 30.83 7.24
CA ARG A 311 6.77 31.37 7.24
C ARG A 311 5.68 30.32 7.47
N ALA A 312 6.00 29.02 7.49
CA ALA A 312 4.96 27.99 7.57
C ALA A 312 4.17 28.01 8.90
N PRO A 313 4.81 28.00 10.09
CA PRO A 313 4.09 28.07 11.36
C PRO A 313 3.17 29.31 11.48
N PRO A 314 3.62 30.56 11.24
CA PRO A 314 2.74 31.72 11.38
C PRO A 314 1.59 31.73 10.36
N THR A 315 1.78 31.19 9.15
CA THR A 315 0.67 31.03 8.18
C THR A 315 -0.38 30.06 8.68
N ILE A 316 0.03 28.93 9.28
CA ILE A 316 -0.90 27.94 9.84
C ILE A 316 -1.64 28.53 11.03
N TYR A 317 -0.93 29.16 11.96
CA TYR A 317 -1.50 29.81 13.13
C TYR A 317 -2.54 30.87 12.75
N LYS A 318 -2.19 31.77 11.83
CA LYS A 318 -3.14 32.76 11.27
C LYS A 318 -4.34 32.07 10.61
N GLY A 319 -4.12 30.98 9.89
CA GLY A 319 -5.17 30.18 9.28
C GLY A 319 -6.16 29.61 10.28
N LEU A 320 -5.66 29.07 11.40
CA LEU A 320 -6.48 28.52 12.47
C LEU A 320 -7.31 29.62 13.16
N ILE A 321 -6.71 30.77 13.48
CA ILE A 321 -7.42 31.91 14.10
C ILE A 321 -8.51 32.46 13.19
N THR A 322 -8.21 32.60 11.89
CA THR A 322 -9.14 33.17 10.91
C THR A 322 -10.21 32.17 10.44
N GLY A 323 -10.18 30.92 10.93
CA GLY A 323 -11.10 29.86 10.51
C GLY A 323 -10.86 29.30 9.10
N ASN A 324 -9.78 29.74 8.44
CA ASN A 324 -9.35 29.24 7.14
C ASN A 324 -8.77 27.83 7.22
N PHE A 325 -8.25 27.45 8.39
CA PHE A 325 -7.93 26.06 8.75
C PHE A 325 -8.74 25.67 9.97
N LYS A 326 -9.11 24.38 10.05
CA LYS A 326 -9.79 23.81 11.23
C LYS A 326 -9.03 22.60 11.73
N LEU A 327 -8.92 22.47 13.04
CA LEU A 327 -8.37 21.26 13.66
C LEU A 327 -9.30 20.07 13.40
N GLN A 328 -8.72 18.88 13.27
CA GLN A 328 -9.51 17.64 13.18
C GLN A 328 -10.30 17.40 14.46
N HIS A 329 -11.45 16.75 14.34
CA HIS A 329 -12.34 16.44 15.47
C HIS A 329 -11.62 15.70 16.60
N TYR A 330 -10.78 14.71 16.28
CA TYR A 330 -10.00 13.96 17.27
C TYR A 330 -8.87 14.77 17.94
N PHE A 331 -8.47 15.90 17.34
CA PHE A 331 -7.36 16.73 17.84
C PHE A 331 -7.86 17.83 18.79
N ILE A 332 -9.07 18.36 18.57
CA ILE A 332 -9.66 19.42 19.38
C ILE A 332 -9.67 19.12 20.90
N PRO A 333 -10.03 17.91 21.37
CA PRO A 333 -10.03 17.58 22.80
C PRO A 333 -8.66 17.74 23.46
N LEU A 334 -7.57 17.59 22.71
CA LEU A 334 -6.21 17.71 23.24
C LEU A 334 -5.81 19.15 23.55
N CYS A 335 -6.46 20.12 22.90
CA CYS A 335 -6.21 21.54 23.14
C CYS A 335 -7.00 22.09 24.33
N ARG A 336 -7.66 21.21 25.11
CA ARG A 336 -8.45 21.56 26.30
C ARG A 336 -7.90 20.81 27.52
N PRO A 337 -7.97 21.39 28.72
CA PRO A 337 -7.56 20.70 29.94
C PRO A 337 -8.32 19.38 30.14
N ALA A 338 -7.59 18.30 30.45
CA ALA A 338 -8.15 16.96 30.66
C ALA A 338 -7.70 16.33 31.99
N SER A 339 -8.53 15.46 32.58
CA SER A 339 -8.34 14.90 33.92
C SER A 339 -7.39 13.70 34.01
N PHE A 340 -7.27 12.89 32.95
CA PHE A 340 -6.35 11.75 32.89
C PHE A 340 -6.02 11.44 31.42
N MET A 341 -4.74 11.32 31.09
CA MET A 341 -4.29 10.93 29.75
C MET A 341 -3.19 9.88 29.88
N ASP A 342 -3.38 8.73 29.22
CA ASP A 342 -2.31 7.77 29.00
C ASP A 342 -1.17 8.45 28.22
N THR A 343 0.07 8.21 28.65
CA THR A 343 1.27 8.77 28.02
C THR A 343 1.87 7.85 26.98
N ASN A 344 1.40 6.60 26.86
CA ASN A 344 1.90 5.65 25.90
C ASN A 344 1.37 5.95 24.49
N ILE A 345 2.25 5.86 23.49
CA ILE A 345 1.86 6.03 22.09
C ILE A 345 0.98 4.85 21.67
N SER A 346 -0.22 5.12 21.15
CA SER A 346 -1.14 4.09 20.66
C SER A 346 -1.90 4.56 19.42
N PHE A 347 -1.89 3.72 18.39
CA PHE A 347 -2.65 3.93 17.15
C PHE A 347 -3.99 3.19 17.12
N THR A 348 -4.29 2.40 18.15
CA THR A 348 -5.55 1.65 18.28
C THR A 348 -6.80 2.52 18.10
N PRO A 349 -6.87 3.77 18.63
CA PRO A 349 -8.04 4.62 18.39
C PRO A 349 -8.33 4.89 16.92
N PHE A 350 -7.29 5.07 16.09
CA PHE A 350 -7.45 5.26 14.65
C PHE A 350 -7.84 3.96 13.95
N VAL A 351 -7.23 2.85 14.35
CA VAL A 351 -7.50 1.53 13.77
C VAL A 351 -8.94 1.09 14.04
N ASN A 352 -9.46 1.35 15.24
CA ASN A 352 -10.84 1.03 15.60
C ASN A 352 -11.88 1.82 14.79
N CYS A 353 -11.52 3.01 14.32
CA CYS A 353 -12.37 3.83 13.44
C CYS A 353 -12.36 3.34 11.99
N LEU A 354 -11.37 2.55 11.58
CA LEU A 354 -11.47 1.81 10.34
C LEU A 354 -12.47 0.68 10.61
N SER A 355 -13.61 0.65 9.92
CA SER A 355 -14.64 -0.39 10.07
C SER A 355 -14.12 -1.76 9.58
N LEU A 356 -13.10 -2.30 10.24
CA LEU A 356 -12.40 -3.54 9.92
C LEU A 356 -13.16 -4.76 10.43
N ASN A 357 -14.47 -4.62 10.68
CA ASN A 357 -15.35 -5.74 10.98
C ASN A 357 -15.34 -6.68 9.77
N VAL A 358 -14.58 -7.77 9.92
CA VAL A 358 -14.62 -8.94 9.04
C VAL A 358 -15.67 -9.90 9.56
#